data_AF-M0P6G6-F1
#
_entry.id   AF-M0P6G6-F1
#
_cell.length_a   1.000
_cell.length_b   1.000
_cell.length_c   1.000
_cell.angle_alpha   90.00
_cell.angle_beta   90.00
_cell.angle_gamma   90.00
#
_symmetry.space_group_name_H-M   'P 1'
#
loop_
_entity.id
_entity.type
_entity.pdbx_description
1 polymer ?
#
loop_
_entity_poly.entity_id
_entity_poly.type
_entity_poly.pdbx_seq_one_letter_code
_entity_poly.pdbx_strand_id
1 'polypeptide(L)'
;MYGLAIKRELEAYYGSEVNHGRLYPNLDDLVEVGLVEKSELDKRTNQYELTEAGHDAVLGQLEWVLDRFVTDEARADEVRALLEE
;
A
#
# COMPACT_ATOMS: atom_id res chain seq x y z
N MET A 1 -8.11 -5.25 4.75
CA MET A 1 -9.02 -4.63 3.74
C MET A 1 -9.61 -5.70 2.83
N TYR A 2 -10.91 -5.69 2.50
CA TYR A 2 -11.46 -6.65 1.53
C TYR A 2 -11.15 -6.25 0.09
N GLY A 3 -10.97 -7.22 -0.82
CA GLY A 3 -10.49 -6.95 -2.19
C GLY A 3 -11.30 -5.92 -3.00
N LEU A 4 -12.62 -5.86 -2.81
CA LEU A 4 -13.47 -4.85 -3.44
C LEU A 4 -13.25 -3.44 -2.87
N ALA A 5 -12.90 -3.30 -1.59
CA ALA A 5 -12.51 -2.01 -1.02
C ALA A 5 -11.19 -1.54 -1.64
N ILE A 6 -10.20 -2.43 -1.74
CA ILE A 6 -8.90 -2.12 -2.39
C ILE A 6 -9.13 -1.64 -3.83
N LYS A 7 -10.00 -2.31 -4.59
CA LYS A 7 -10.37 -1.88 -5.94
C LYS A 7 -10.92 -0.46 -5.96
N ARG A 8 -11.87 -0.13 -5.07
CA ARG A 8 -12.51 1.19 -5.02
C ARG A 8 -11.52 2.30 -4.67
N GLU A 9 -10.64 2.05 -3.70
CA GLU A 9 -9.59 3.01 -3.34
C GLU A 9 -8.63 3.27 -4.51
N LEU A 10 -8.23 2.22 -5.24
CA LEU A 10 -7.38 2.38 -6.42
C LEU A 10 -8.11 3.10 -7.56
N GLU A 11 -9.40 2.84 -7.77
CA GLU A 11 -10.21 3.55 -8.78
C GLU A 11 -10.34 5.04 -8.44
N ALA A 12 -10.54 5.37 -7.16
CA ALA A 12 -10.55 6.74 -6.68
C ALA A 12 -9.18 7.42 -6.85
N TYR A 13 -8.10 6.73 -6.49
CA TYR A 13 -6.73 7.24 -6.60
C TYR A 13 -6.33 7.52 -8.06
N TYR A 14 -6.60 6.60 -8.98
CA TYR A 14 -6.25 6.77 -10.40
C TYR A 14 -7.29 7.57 -11.20
N GLY A 15 -8.47 7.83 -10.64
CA GLY A 15 -9.59 8.46 -11.36
C GLY A 15 -10.09 7.64 -12.55
N SER A 16 -9.89 6.31 -12.54
CA SER A 16 -10.20 5.43 -13.66
C SER A 16 -10.55 4.02 -13.18
N GLU A 17 -11.29 3.26 -13.99
CA GLU A 17 -11.63 1.87 -13.67
C GLU A 17 -10.38 0.99 -13.55
N VAL A 18 -10.35 0.14 -12.53
CA VAL A 18 -9.27 -0.82 -12.28
C VAL A 18 -9.72 -2.20 -12.76
N ASN A 19 -8.94 -2.78 -13.67
CA ASN A 19 -9.23 -4.09 -14.21
C ASN A 19 -9.03 -5.19 -13.13
N HIS A 20 -10.06 -6.01 -12.92
CA HIS A 20 -10.04 -7.13 -11.98
C HIS A 20 -8.91 -8.13 -12.27
N GLY A 21 -8.69 -8.46 -13.54
CA GLY A 21 -7.63 -9.36 -14.01
C GLY A 21 -6.22 -8.77 -13.90
N ARG A 22 -6.07 -7.53 -13.41
CA ARG A 22 -4.78 -6.96 -12.99
C ARG A 22 -4.68 -6.88 -11.47
N LEU A 23 -5.78 -6.49 -10.81
CA LEU A 23 -5.81 -6.34 -9.35
C LEU A 23 -5.51 -7.65 -8.62
N TYR A 24 -6.27 -8.70 -8.92
CA TYR A 24 -6.17 -9.95 -8.15
C TYR A 24 -4.86 -10.70 -8.41
N PRO A 25 -4.36 -10.80 -9.65
CA PRO A 25 -3.02 -11.35 -9.87
C PRO A 25 -1.93 -10.60 -9.12
N ASN A 26 -1.93 -9.25 -9.12
CA ASN A 26 -0.96 -8.49 -8.35
C ASN A 26 -1.08 -8.71 -6.83
N LEU A 27 -2.31 -8.88 -6.31
CA LEU A 27 -2.51 -9.22 -4.90
C LEU A 27 -2.02 -10.63 -4.57
N ASP A 28 -2.25 -11.59 -5.45
CA ASP A 28 -1.77 -12.96 -5.28
C ASP A 28 -0.23 -13.00 -5.38
N ASP A 29 0.40 -12.21 -6.26
CA ASP A 29 1.86 -12.05 -6.33
C ASP A 29 2.43 -11.51 -5.01
N LEU A 30 1.82 -10.46 -4.44
CA LEU A 30 2.23 -9.90 -3.14
C LEU A 30 2.09 -10.91 -1.98
N VAL A 31 1.10 -11.80 -2.06
CA VAL A 31 0.93 -12.90 -1.12
C VAL A 31 2.01 -13.96 -1.32
N GLU A 32 2.32 -14.31 -2.57
CA GLU A 32 3.36 -15.28 -2.90
C GLU A 32 4.74 -14.83 -2.39
N VAL A 33 5.06 -13.54 -2.51
CA VAL A 33 6.32 -12.98 -1.99
C VAL A 33 6.27 -12.65 -0.48
N GLY A 34 5.15 -12.93 0.19
CA GLY A 34 5.01 -12.80 1.64
C GLY A 34 4.90 -11.37 2.16
N LEU A 35 4.61 -10.38 1.31
CA LEU A 35 4.42 -8.98 1.72
C LEU A 35 2.98 -8.71 2.19
N VAL A 36 2.04 -9.53 1.73
CA VAL A 36 0.62 -9.44 2.09
C VAL A 36 0.14 -10.80 2.57
N GLU A 37 -0.65 -10.83 3.64
CA GLU A 37 -1.41 -12.02 4.01
C GLU A 37 -2.82 -11.96 3.43
N LYS A 38 -3.35 -13.14 3.07
CA LYS A 38 -4.71 -13.32 2.57
C LYS A 38 -5.49 -14.20 3.53
N SER A 39 -6.60 -13.67 4.04
CA SER A 39 -7.53 -14.38 4.90
C SER A 39 -8.93 -14.41 4.28
N GLU A 40 -9.72 -15.42 4.65
CA GLU A 40 -11.11 -15.54 4.21
C GLU A 40 -12.01 -14.84 5.24
N LEU A 41 -12.69 -13.76 4.85
CA LEU A 41 -13.70 -13.10 5.70
C LEU A 41 -15.01 -13.89 5.67
N ASP A 42 -15.37 -14.38 4.49
CA ASP A 42 -16.50 -15.28 4.24
C ASP A 42 -16.21 -16.11 2.98
N LYS A 43 -17.10 -17.06 2.64
CA LYS A 43 -16.98 -17.97 1.49
C LYS A 43 -16.70 -17.32 0.12
N ARG A 44 -16.84 -16.00 -0.01
CA ARG A 44 -16.73 -15.22 -1.24
C ARG A 44 -15.81 -14.01 -1.10
N THR A 45 -15.49 -13.58 0.11
CA THR A 45 -14.76 -12.34 0.37
C THR A 45 -13.40 -12.63 0.98
N ASN A 46 -12.34 -12.34 0.22
CA ASN A 46 -10.97 -12.34 0.72
C ASN A 46 -10.63 -10.98 1.35
N GLN A 47 -9.89 -11.04 2.44
CA GLN A 47 -9.25 -9.93 3.12
C GLN A 47 -7.74 -9.99 2.91
N TYR A 48 -7.14 -8.82 2.75
CA TYR A 48 -5.71 -8.63 2.54
C TYR A 48 -5.17 -7.64 3.58
N GLU A 49 -4.05 -7.98 4.19
CA GLU A 49 -3.35 -7.17 5.19
C GLU A 49 -1.84 -7.25 4.96
N LEU A 50 -1.10 -6.18 5.30
CA LEU A 50 0.35 -6.22 5.24
C LEU A 50 0.87 -7.21 6.28
N THR A 51 1.84 -8.02 5.88
CA THR A 51 2.67 -8.74 6.84
C THR A 51 3.67 -7.78 7.49
N GLU A 52 4.40 -8.23 8.52
CA GLU A 52 5.54 -7.48 9.07
C GLU A 52 6.57 -7.15 7.98
N ALA A 53 6.90 -8.13 7.12
CA ALA A 53 7.80 -7.91 5.99
C ALA A 53 7.25 -6.91 4.97
N GLY A 54 5.94 -6.92 4.71
CA GLY A 54 5.27 -5.94 3.86
C GLY A 54 5.32 -4.52 4.43
N HIS A 55 5.06 -4.40 5.72
CA HIS A 55 5.18 -3.14 6.45
C HIS A 55 6.60 -2.57 6.38
N ASP A 56 7.61 -3.41 6.65
CA ASP A 56 9.02 -3.00 6.58
C ASP A 56 9.45 -2.61 5.17
N ALA A 57 8.94 -3.29 4.14
CA ALA A 57 9.18 -2.91 2.75
C ALA A 57 8.62 -1.52 2.42
N VAL A 58 7.44 -1.17 2.94
CA VAL A 58 6.85 0.18 2.79
C VAL A 58 7.70 1.21 3.54
N LEU A 59 8.10 0.92 4.78
CA LEU A 59 8.98 1.82 5.54
C LEU A 59 10.30 2.06 4.83
N GLY A 60 10.94 1.02 4.30
CA GLY A 60 12.18 1.15 3.54
C GLY A 60 12.03 1.99 2.27
N GLN A 61 10.88 1.89 1.58
CA GLN A 61 10.58 2.76 0.44
C GLN A 61 10.42 4.23 0.88
N LEU A 62 9.73 4.48 2.00
CA LEU A 62 9.59 5.83 2.55
C LEU A 62 10.94 6.40 2.97
N GLU A 63 11.76 5.63 3.68
CA GLU A 63 13.11 6.02 4.06
C GLU A 63 13.95 6.40 2.83
N TRP A 64 13.95 5.57 1.79
CA TRP A 64 14.69 5.83 0.55
C TRP A 64 14.26 7.14 -0.15
N VAL A 65 12.96 7.43 -0.15
CA VAL A 65 12.40 8.67 -0.71
C VAL A 65 12.79 9.87 0.16
N LEU A 66 12.61 9.76 1.48
CA LEU A 66 12.89 10.83 2.43
C LEU A 66 14.37 11.19 2.47
N ASP A 67 15.28 10.21 2.42
CA ASP A 67 16.73 10.42 2.31
C ASP A 67 17.12 11.29 1.10
N ARG A 68 16.34 11.22 0.01
CA ARG A 68 16.57 12.03 -1.21
C ARG A 68 15.83 13.35 -1.21
N PHE A 69 14.70 13.41 -0.53
CA PHE A 69 13.87 14.61 -0.48
C PHE A 69 14.36 15.59 0.59
N VAL A 70 14.63 15.10 1.80
CA VAL A 70 15.05 15.85 2.99
C VAL A 70 16.54 16.18 2.89
N THR A 71 16.86 17.13 2.01
CA THR A 71 18.24 17.58 1.76
C THR A 71 18.73 18.64 2.75
N ASP A 72 17.82 19.24 3.51
CA ASP A 72 18.07 20.33 4.45
C ASP A 72 16.94 20.40 5.51
N GLU A 73 17.14 21.24 6.52
CA GLU A 73 16.19 21.38 7.64
C GLU A 73 14.84 21.95 7.19
N ALA A 74 14.80 22.83 6.18
CA ALA A 74 13.54 23.40 5.72
C ALA A 74 12.62 22.32 5.13
N ARG A 75 13.19 21.40 4.33
CA ARG A 75 12.45 20.24 3.81
C ARG A 75 12.12 19.22 4.90
N ALA A 76 12.95 19.10 5.94
CA ALA A 76 12.62 18.26 7.09
C ALA A 76 11.37 18.78 7.81
N ASP A 77 11.28 20.10 8.00
CA ASP A 77 10.11 20.76 8.60
C ASP A 77 8.84 20.60 7.73
N GLU A 78 8.97 20.69 6.40
CA GLU A 78 7.85 20.42 5.48
C GLU A 78 7.29 18.99 5.68
N VAL A 79 8.16 17.98 5.77
CA VAL A 79 7.72 16.59 5.98
C VAL A 79 7.09 16.41 7.37
N ARG A 80 7.65 17.03 8.43
CA ARG A 80 7.08 16.96 9.78
C ARG A 80 5.68 17.56 9.82
N ALA A 81 5.48 18.71 9.19
CA ALA A 81 4.18 19.38 9.12
C ALA A 81 3.11 18.50 8.44
N LEU A 82 3.47 17.72 7.41
CA LEU A 82 2.55 16.79 6.75
C LEU A 82 2.09 15.63 7.66
N LEU A 83 2.86 15.27 8.69
CA LEU A 83 2.52 14.20 9.63
C LEU A 83 1.64 14.69 10.79
N GLU A 84 1.53 16.00 10.99
CA GLU A 84 0.74 16.63 12.06
C GLU A 84 -0.67 17.03 11.62
N GLU A 85 -1.02 16.85 10.34
CA GLU A 85 -2.34 17.11 9.73
C GLU A 85 -3.28 15.91 9.83
#